data_AF-A0A933P778-F1
#
_entry.id   AF-A0A933P778-F1
#
_cell.length_a   1.000
_cell.length_b   1.000
_cell.length_c   1.000
_cell.angle_alpha   90.00
_cell.angle_beta   90.00
_cell.angle_gamma   90.00
#
_symmetry.space_group_name_H-M   'P 1'
#
loop_
_entity.id
_entity.type
_entity.pdbx_description
1 polymer ?
#
loop_
_entity_poly.entity_id
_entity_poly.type
_entity_poly.pdbx_seq_one_letter_code
_entity_poly.pdbx_strand_id
1 'polypeptide(L)'
;MSSSSTLIGDRRRAALARSAAMRRHPTRGAQSRPSTPPPTAFYLITVVVIVLTMLGLVMVLSATSISQFHKGNSPWRLFNRQLMWAVLGAVGLWLAMRVPMQRWRRLVVPGFMVTCGMMVLPFMPGIGDRVNDAASWVVIGPINFQPSEFLKLALLVACANLLAKRRHEMHDPMRTLVPALGLAVVACALCLAQGDLGSAIVLAAIVFVMVFLAGAPLVPMAVTGAGGAMVALAFVMSSPRREARFTAFMDIVAHKDHLSYQTWQAMIAMAQGGVTGSGVGRGENKLGEFLPLAHSDFIFAVVAEE
;
A
#
# COMPACT_ATOMS: atom_id res chain seq x y z
N MET A 1 56.58 19.48 55.71
CA MET A 1 55.24 18.98 55.34
C MET A 1 54.63 19.81 54.20
N SER A 2 55.30 19.97 53.05
CA SER A 2 54.83 20.84 51.95
C SER A 2 54.78 20.17 50.55
N SER A 3 55.17 18.89 50.44
CA SER A 3 55.27 18.18 49.15
C SER A 3 53.99 17.39 48.77
N SER A 4 53.09 17.14 49.72
CA SER A 4 51.87 16.35 49.49
C SER A 4 50.69 17.15 48.92
N SER A 5 50.68 18.49 49.05
CA SER A 5 49.59 19.34 48.56
C SER A 5 49.67 19.62 47.05
N THR A 6 50.88 19.66 46.48
CA THR A 6 51.11 19.87 45.05
C THR A 6 50.68 18.65 44.22
N LEU A 7 50.97 17.45 44.71
CA LEU A 7 50.58 16.17 44.09
C LEU A 7 49.06 16.00 43.93
N ILE A 8 48.27 16.50 44.88
CA ILE A 8 46.80 16.43 44.82
C ILE A 8 46.25 17.45 43.82
N GLY A 9 46.80 18.66 43.80
CA GLY A 9 46.43 19.70 42.83
C GLY A 9 46.70 19.30 41.39
N ASP A 10 47.81 18.62 41.14
CA ASP A 10 48.20 18.20 39.79
C ASP A 10 47.40 17.00 39.29
N ARG A 11 47.03 16.07 40.17
CA ARG A 11 46.08 14.98 39.84
C ARG A 11 44.69 15.53 39.51
N ARG A 12 44.23 16.57 40.24
CA ARG A 12 42.94 17.21 39.97
C ARG A 12 42.94 17.97 38.64
N ARG A 13 44.04 18.66 38.31
CA ARG A 13 44.22 19.30 37.00
C ARG A 13 44.28 18.29 35.86
N ALA A 14 44.98 17.16 36.04
CA ALA A 14 45.02 16.08 35.05
C ALA A 14 43.64 15.42 34.85
N ALA A 15 42.86 15.24 35.92
CA ALA A 15 41.50 14.71 35.84
C ALA A 15 40.54 15.67 35.12
N LEU A 16 40.66 16.98 35.39
CA LEU A 16 39.89 18.02 34.69
C LEU A 16 40.30 18.16 33.21
N ALA A 17 41.59 18.00 32.90
CA ALA A 17 42.06 17.97 31.51
C ALA A 17 41.52 16.75 30.75
N ARG A 18 41.46 15.57 31.39
CA ARG A 18 40.85 14.35 30.81
C ARG A 18 39.34 14.49 30.62
N SER A 19 38.62 15.09 31.57
CA SER A 19 37.17 15.31 31.42
C SER A 19 36.85 16.39 30.39
N ALA A 20 37.69 17.42 30.26
CA ALA A 20 37.61 18.41 29.18
C ALA A 20 37.93 17.78 27.80
N ALA A 21 38.89 16.86 27.73
CA ALA A 21 39.21 16.11 26.52
C ALA A 21 38.08 15.14 26.12
N MET A 22 37.43 14.47 27.08
CA MET A 22 36.24 13.63 26.83
C MET A 22 34.99 14.46 26.43
N ARG A 23 34.84 15.69 26.95
CA ARG A 23 33.80 16.62 26.51
C ARG A 23 34.06 17.19 25.11
N ARG A 24 35.30 17.15 24.64
CA ARG A 24 35.70 17.41 23.24
C ARG A 24 35.64 16.16 22.38
N HIS A 25 34.72 15.23 22.66
CA HIS A 25 34.24 14.39 21.57
C HIS A 25 33.73 15.33 20.49
N PRO A 26 34.25 15.27 19.25
CA PRO A 26 33.60 15.94 18.15
C PRO A 26 32.18 15.38 18.18
N THR A 27 31.20 16.23 18.48
CA THR A 27 29.84 15.97 18.02
C THR A 27 30.05 15.54 16.59
N ARG A 28 29.71 14.28 16.27
CA ARG A 28 29.69 13.79 14.90
C ARG A 28 28.70 14.71 14.20
N GLY A 29 29.19 15.87 13.75
CA GLY A 29 28.52 16.76 12.83
C GLY A 29 28.09 15.85 11.73
N ALA A 30 26.78 15.87 11.45
CA ALA A 30 26.14 15.03 10.47
C ALA A 30 27.08 14.94 9.28
N GLN A 31 27.73 13.78 9.11
CA GLN A 31 28.63 13.57 7.98
C GLN A 31 27.75 13.80 6.76
N SER A 32 27.93 14.96 6.13
CA SER A 32 27.32 15.31 4.87
C SER A 32 27.87 14.28 3.89
N ARG A 33 27.14 13.18 3.73
CA ARG A 33 27.43 12.21 2.69
C ARG A 33 27.52 13.01 1.40
N PRO A 34 28.62 12.91 0.64
CA PRO A 34 28.70 13.58 -0.65
C PRO A 34 27.45 13.19 -1.44
N SER A 35 26.74 14.19 -1.94
CA SER A 35 25.52 14.01 -2.72
C SER A 35 25.92 13.46 -4.08
N THR A 36 26.19 12.15 -4.14
CA THR A 36 26.22 11.45 -5.41
C THR A 36 24.88 11.70 -6.08
N PRO A 37 24.85 12.15 -7.35
CA PRO A 37 23.59 12.34 -8.06
C PRO A 37 22.79 11.02 -7.99
N PRO A 38 21.44 11.10 -7.89
CA PRO A 38 20.62 9.91 -7.87
C PRO A 38 20.93 9.00 -9.07
N PRO A 39 20.88 7.67 -8.91
CA PRO A 39 21.11 6.75 -10.01
C PRO A 39 20.09 6.97 -11.13
N THR A 40 20.43 6.65 -12.37
CA THR A 40 19.54 6.79 -13.54
C THR A 40 18.18 6.11 -13.33
N ALA A 41 18.16 4.96 -12.64
CA ALA A 41 16.94 4.26 -12.25
C ALA A 41 15.96 5.12 -11.45
N PHE A 42 16.44 6.04 -10.61
CA PHE A 42 15.60 6.96 -9.85
C PHE A 42 14.81 7.88 -10.78
N TYR A 43 15.48 8.46 -11.78
CA TYR A 43 14.83 9.32 -12.77
C TYR A 43 13.86 8.53 -13.65
N LEU A 44 14.25 7.33 -14.08
CA LEU A 44 13.39 6.45 -14.88
C LEU A 44 12.09 6.11 -14.15
N ILE A 45 12.18 5.68 -12.88
CA ILE A 45 10.99 5.38 -12.05
C ILE A 45 10.13 6.64 -11.89
N THR A 46 10.75 7.80 -11.69
CA THR A 46 10.01 9.07 -11.55
C THR A 46 9.23 9.40 -12.82
N VAL A 47 9.85 9.27 -14.00
CA VAL A 47 9.19 9.50 -15.29
C VAL A 47 8.03 8.51 -15.48
N VAL A 48 8.24 7.22 -15.22
CA VAL A 48 7.18 6.21 -15.34
C VAL A 48 6.00 6.53 -14.42
N VAL A 49 6.25 6.89 -13.16
CA VAL A 49 5.20 7.26 -12.20
C VAL A 49 4.41 8.49 -12.69
N ILE A 50 5.09 9.52 -13.20
CA ILE A 50 4.44 10.72 -13.73
C ILE A 50 3.57 10.37 -14.95
N VAL A 51 4.11 9.62 -15.91
CA VAL A 51 3.39 9.24 -17.13
C VAL A 51 2.14 8.42 -16.80
N LEU A 52 2.27 7.40 -15.94
CA LEU A 52 1.13 6.58 -15.54
C LEU A 52 0.08 7.36 -14.76
N THR A 53 0.49 8.32 -13.91
CA THR A 53 -0.44 9.18 -13.17
C THR A 53 -1.18 10.13 -14.11
N MET A 54 -0.48 10.73 -15.09
CA MET A 54 -1.09 11.61 -16.08
C MET A 54 -2.04 10.84 -17.00
N LEU A 55 -1.65 9.65 -17.45
CA LEU A 55 -2.54 8.75 -18.20
C LEU A 55 -3.79 8.43 -17.39
N GLY A 56 -3.64 8.05 -16.12
CA GLY A 56 -4.77 7.79 -15.22
C GLY A 56 -5.72 8.99 -15.09
N LEU A 57 -5.19 10.22 -14.96
CA LEU A 57 -5.99 11.44 -14.89
C LEU A 57 -6.80 11.68 -16.18
N VAL A 58 -6.17 11.50 -17.34
CA VAL A 58 -6.85 11.62 -18.65
C VAL A 58 -7.95 10.58 -18.77
N MET A 59 -7.68 9.33 -18.39
CA MET A 59 -8.67 8.25 -18.50
C MET A 59 -9.82 8.41 -17.51
N VAL A 60 -9.59 8.95 -16.31
CA VAL A 60 -10.67 9.28 -15.36
C VAL A 60 -11.58 10.35 -15.95
N LEU A 61 -11.03 11.40 -16.57
CA LEU A 61 -11.84 12.42 -17.26
C LEU A 61 -12.63 11.80 -18.41
N SER A 62 -11.97 11.00 -19.24
CA SER A 62 -12.60 10.31 -20.37
C SER A 62 -13.74 9.39 -19.91
N ALA A 63 -13.53 8.60 -18.85
CA ALA A 63 -14.51 7.63 -18.35
C ALA A 63 -15.73 8.27 -17.66
N THR A 64 -15.58 9.48 -17.11
CA THR A 64 -16.58 10.05 -16.18
C THR A 64 -17.30 11.28 -16.68
N SER A 65 -16.74 11.98 -17.67
CA SER A 65 -17.28 13.24 -18.18
C SER A 65 -18.74 13.15 -18.60
N ILE A 66 -19.10 12.11 -19.37
CA ILE A 66 -20.46 11.88 -19.87
C ILE A 66 -21.44 11.53 -18.74
N SER A 67 -21.10 10.57 -17.87
CA SER A 67 -21.97 10.18 -16.74
C SER A 67 -22.18 11.32 -15.75
N GLN A 68 -21.16 12.16 -15.50
CA GLN A 68 -21.32 13.34 -14.63
C GLN A 68 -22.22 14.40 -15.27
N PHE A 69 -22.11 14.60 -16.59
CA PHE A 69 -22.97 15.52 -17.33
C PHE A 69 -24.45 15.08 -17.28
N HIS A 70 -24.74 13.79 -17.51
CA HIS A 70 -26.11 13.26 -17.41
C HIS A 70 -26.70 13.40 -15.99
N LYS A 71 -25.87 13.42 -14.96
CA LYS A 71 -26.28 13.64 -13.56
C LYS A 71 -26.42 15.12 -13.18
N GLY A 72 -26.36 16.04 -14.15
CA GLY A 72 -26.47 17.49 -13.92
C GLY A 72 -25.25 18.11 -13.23
N ASN A 73 -24.13 17.38 -13.17
CA ASN A 73 -22.91 17.81 -12.51
C ASN A 73 -21.90 18.34 -13.53
N SER A 74 -20.90 19.10 -13.06
CA SER A 74 -19.77 19.46 -13.90
C SER A 74 -19.02 18.20 -14.35
N PRO A 75 -18.74 18.03 -15.66
CA PRO A 75 -17.94 16.92 -16.19
C PRO A 75 -16.56 16.78 -15.51
N TRP A 76 -16.04 17.89 -14.98
CA TRP A 76 -14.73 17.98 -14.35
C TRP A 76 -14.73 17.56 -12.88
N ARG A 77 -15.89 17.24 -12.28
CA ARG A 77 -15.97 16.98 -10.83
C ARG A 77 -15.05 15.85 -10.38
N LEU A 78 -15.11 14.69 -11.04
CA LEU A 78 -14.28 13.54 -10.66
C LEU A 78 -12.82 13.74 -11.03
N PHE A 79 -12.55 14.39 -12.16
CA PHE A 79 -11.20 14.80 -12.55
C PHE A 79 -10.56 15.72 -11.51
N ASN A 80 -11.24 16.78 -11.08
CA ASN A 80 -10.73 17.71 -10.07
C ASN A 80 -10.46 17.02 -8.74
N ARG A 81 -11.34 16.07 -8.35
CA ARG A 81 -11.12 15.26 -7.15
C ARG A 81 -9.89 14.35 -7.30
N GLN A 82 -9.73 13.69 -8.45
CA GLN A 82 -8.56 12.84 -8.71
C GLN A 82 -7.27 13.65 -8.79
N LEU A 83 -7.31 14.85 -9.40
CA LEU A 83 -6.20 15.78 -9.47
C LEU A 83 -5.77 16.23 -8.06
N MET A 84 -6.72 16.57 -7.20
CA MET A 84 -6.44 16.89 -5.80
C MET A 84 -5.71 15.74 -5.10
N TRP A 85 -6.18 14.49 -5.25
CA TRP A 85 -5.51 13.32 -4.69
C TRP A 85 -4.12 13.07 -5.28
N ALA A 86 -3.94 13.27 -6.58
CA ALA A 86 -2.63 13.16 -7.24
C ALA A 86 -1.63 14.20 -6.71
N VAL A 87 -2.08 15.45 -6.50
CA VAL A 87 -1.25 16.50 -5.91
C VAL A 87 -0.91 16.17 -4.46
N LEU A 88 -1.88 15.74 -3.65
CA LEU A 88 -1.63 15.31 -2.26
C LEU A 88 -0.64 14.14 -2.20
N GLY A 89 -0.76 13.16 -3.10
CA GLY A 89 0.17 12.04 -3.24
C GLY A 89 1.57 12.49 -3.63
N ALA A 90 1.70 13.44 -4.56
CA ALA A 90 2.98 14.01 -4.97
C ALA A 90 3.67 14.78 -3.83
N VAL A 91 2.91 15.56 -3.05
CA VAL A 91 3.40 16.22 -1.83
C VAL A 91 3.84 15.17 -0.81
N GLY A 92 3.06 14.11 -0.60
CA GLY A 92 3.41 12.99 0.27
C GLY A 92 4.72 12.30 -0.15
N LEU A 93 4.89 12.02 -1.44
CA LEU A 93 6.13 11.48 -2.01
C LEU A 93 7.32 12.42 -1.75
N TRP A 94 7.16 13.72 -2.03
CA TRP A 94 8.21 14.71 -1.80
C TRP A 94 8.62 14.79 -0.32
N LEU A 95 7.66 14.80 0.60
CA LEU A 95 7.93 14.76 2.03
C LEU A 95 8.64 13.45 2.44
N ALA A 96 8.18 12.31 1.94
CA ALA A 96 8.78 11.01 2.25
C ALA A 96 10.25 10.93 1.81
N MET A 97 10.59 11.48 0.65
CA MET A 97 11.97 11.56 0.15
C MET A 97 12.89 12.42 1.05
N ARG A 98 12.34 13.40 1.78
CA ARG A 98 13.11 14.25 2.69
C ARG A 98 13.39 13.57 4.04
N VAL A 99 12.66 12.51 4.37
CA VAL A 99 12.81 11.81 5.66
C VAL A 99 13.94 10.77 5.57
N PRO A 100 15.00 10.88 6.40
CA PRO A 100 16.11 9.94 6.35
C PRO A 100 15.67 8.53 6.79
N MET A 101 16.24 7.50 6.15
CA MET A 101 15.92 6.09 6.40
C MET A 101 16.02 5.67 7.87
N GLN A 102 16.89 6.31 8.66
CA GLN A 102 17.03 6.04 10.09
C GLN A 102 15.76 6.42 10.89
N ARG A 103 15.03 7.46 10.47
CA ARG A 103 13.74 7.83 11.09
C ARG A 103 12.67 6.82 10.73
N TRP A 104 12.57 6.44 9.45
CA TRP A 104 11.68 5.35 9.00
C TRP A 104 11.89 4.08 9.81
N ARG A 105 13.15 3.68 10.05
CA ARG A 105 13.49 2.51 10.87
C ARG A 105 13.01 2.59 12.33
N ARG A 106 12.97 3.78 12.94
CA ARG A 106 12.46 3.97 14.30
C ARG A 106 10.93 3.97 14.35
N LEU A 107 10.30 4.43 13.27
CA LEU A 107 8.85 4.52 13.15
C LEU A 107 8.20 3.21 12.71
N VAL A 108 8.96 2.17 12.37
CA VAL A 108 8.39 0.89 11.91
C VAL A 108 7.37 0.30 12.88
N VAL A 109 7.76 0.09 14.14
CA VAL A 109 6.88 -0.54 15.13
C VAL A 109 5.72 0.38 15.51
N PRO A 110 5.95 1.66 15.86
CA PRO A 110 4.85 2.59 16.11
C PRO A 110 3.91 2.74 14.90
N GLY A 111 4.45 2.84 13.70
CA GLY A 111 3.70 2.98 12.45
C GLY A 111 2.80 1.78 12.21
N PHE A 112 3.34 0.55 12.34
CA PHE A 112 2.54 -0.67 12.21
C PHE A 112 1.42 -0.72 13.25
N MET A 113 1.72 -0.43 14.52
CA MET A 113 0.71 -0.42 15.59
C MET A 113 -0.38 0.63 15.35
N VAL A 114 -0.01 1.83 14.91
CA VAL A 114 -0.96 2.89 14.56
C VAL A 114 -1.85 2.45 13.40
N THR A 115 -1.29 1.87 12.34
CA THR A 115 -2.08 1.39 11.20
C THR A 115 -3.00 0.22 11.56
N CYS A 116 -2.57 -0.68 12.45
CA CYS A 116 -3.45 -1.72 13.00
C CYS A 116 -4.60 -1.10 13.80
N GLY A 117 -4.33 -0.07 14.62
CA GLY A 117 -5.36 0.69 15.32
C GLY A 117 -6.33 1.39 14.37
N MET A 118 -5.83 1.93 13.25
CA MET A 118 -6.67 2.55 12.21
C MET A 118 -7.64 1.55 11.57
N MET A 119 -7.37 0.23 11.59
CA MET A 119 -8.31 -0.79 11.11
C MET A 119 -9.60 -0.87 11.93
N VAL A 120 -9.61 -0.29 13.13
CA VAL A 120 -10.81 -0.25 13.97
C VAL A 120 -11.76 0.87 13.55
N LEU A 121 -11.25 1.93 12.91
CA LEU A 121 -12.03 3.11 12.52
C LEU A 121 -13.26 2.79 11.64
N PRO A 122 -13.19 1.88 10.65
CA PRO A 122 -14.36 1.52 9.85
C PRO A 122 -15.52 0.88 10.63
N PHE A 123 -15.30 0.42 11.86
CA PHE A 123 -16.36 -0.10 12.73
C PHE A 123 -17.01 0.97 13.61
N MET A 124 -16.43 2.18 13.67
CA MET A 124 -16.95 3.25 14.51
C MET A 124 -18.22 3.88 13.89
N PRO A 125 -19.30 4.03 14.67
CA PRO A 125 -20.53 4.63 14.17
C PRO A 125 -20.31 6.09 13.77
N GLY A 126 -20.88 6.48 12.63
CA GLY A 126 -20.82 7.85 12.11
C GLY A 126 -19.58 8.18 11.24
N ILE A 127 -18.55 7.33 11.24
CA ILE A 127 -17.34 7.52 10.41
C ILE A 127 -17.11 6.31 9.49
N GLY A 128 -17.40 5.10 9.96
CA GLY A 128 -17.30 3.90 9.15
C GLY A 128 -18.39 3.80 8.09
N ASP A 129 -18.01 3.44 6.87
CA ASP A 129 -18.94 3.21 5.76
C ASP A 129 -18.86 1.74 5.29
N ARG A 130 -20.02 1.19 4.90
CA ARG A 130 -20.15 -0.18 4.41
C ARG A 130 -20.42 -0.17 2.91
N VAL A 131 -19.42 -0.59 2.15
CA VAL A 131 -19.50 -0.68 0.68
C VAL A 131 -19.36 -2.16 0.30
N ASN A 132 -20.30 -2.67 -0.50
CA ASN A 132 -20.26 -4.05 -1.01
C ASN A 132 -20.10 -5.14 0.09
N ASP A 133 -20.81 -4.98 1.21
CA ASP A 133 -20.77 -5.82 2.43
C ASP A 133 -19.46 -5.77 3.25
N ALA A 134 -18.51 -4.90 2.91
CA ALA A 134 -17.28 -4.70 3.67
C ALA A 134 -17.29 -3.35 4.40
N ALA A 135 -16.96 -3.38 5.70
CA ALA A 135 -16.74 -2.20 6.53
C ALA A 135 -15.25 -1.83 6.47
N SER A 136 -14.78 -1.35 5.32
CA SER A 136 -13.36 -1.06 5.08
C SER A 136 -13.04 0.43 4.86
N TRP A 137 -14.06 1.27 4.72
CA TRP A 137 -13.91 2.69 4.40
C TRP A 137 -14.17 3.59 5.61
N VAL A 138 -13.41 4.69 5.66
CA VAL A 138 -13.55 5.74 6.69
C VAL A 138 -13.88 7.04 5.98
N VAL A 139 -15.07 7.59 6.29
CA VAL A 139 -15.60 8.80 5.68
C VAL A 139 -15.63 9.92 6.71
N ILE A 140 -14.81 10.96 6.49
CA ILE A 140 -14.75 12.16 7.33
C ILE A 140 -15.04 13.37 6.43
N GLY A 141 -16.30 13.79 6.40
CA GLY A 141 -16.76 14.88 5.52
C GLY A 141 -16.48 14.54 4.04
N PRO A 142 -15.73 15.37 3.29
CA PRO A 142 -15.41 15.11 1.88
C PRO A 142 -14.27 14.09 1.68
N ILE A 143 -13.60 13.69 2.76
CA ILE A 143 -12.43 12.80 2.70
C ILE A 143 -12.90 11.37 2.92
N ASN A 144 -12.59 10.50 1.96
CA ASN A 144 -12.77 9.07 2.09
C ASN A 144 -11.43 8.38 1.90
N PHE A 145 -11.04 7.51 2.84
CA PHE A 145 -9.81 6.74 2.73
C PHE A 145 -9.99 5.33 3.29
N GLN A 146 -9.19 4.41 2.79
CA GLN A 146 -9.18 3.03 3.22
C GLN A 146 -7.97 2.78 4.13
N PRO A 147 -8.16 2.43 5.41
CA PRO A 147 -7.05 2.18 6.33
C PRO A 147 -6.09 1.09 5.83
N SER A 148 -6.59 0.06 5.12
CA SER A 148 -5.79 -1.06 4.59
C SER A 148 -4.64 -0.62 3.68
N GLU A 149 -4.77 0.51 2.98
CA GLU A 149 -3.70 1.10 2.16
C GLU A 149 -2.47 1.47 3.00
N PHE A 150 -2.71 2.09 4.16
CA PHE A 150 -1.63 2.45 5.10
C PHE A 150 -1.02 1.21 5.75
N LEU A 151 -1.84 0.20 6.05
CA LEU A 151 -1.37 -1.07 6.61
C LEU A 151 -0.48 -1.84 5.65
N LYS A 152 -0.76 -1.84 4.33
CA LYS A 152 0.12 -2.44 3.33
C LYS A 152 1.53 -1.85 3.38
N LEU A 153 1.63 -0.53 3.42
CA LEU A 153 2.92 0.17 3.52
C LEU A 153 3.63 -0.12 4.85
N ALA A 154 2.89 -0.06 5.97
CA ALA A 154 3.46 -0.32 7.29
C ALA A 154 3.92 -1.77 7.45
N LEU A 155 3.14 -2.74 6.96
CA LEU A 155 3.49 -4.16 6.94
C LEU A 155 4.74 -4.40 6.09
N LEU A 156 4.80 -3.82 4.88
CA LEU A 156 5.95 -3.93 3.99
C LEU A 156 7.23 -3.44 4.69
N VAL A 157 7.18 -2.26 5.30
CA VAL A 157 8.34 -1.69 6.01
C VAL A 157 8.68 -2.50 7.27
N ALA A 158 7.67 -3.03 7.98
CA ALA A 158 7.86 -3.91 9.13
C ALA A 158 8.55 -5.22 8.78
N CYS A 159 8.06 -5.90 7.74
CA CYS A 159 8.67 -7.10 7.19
C CYS A 159 10.09 -6.81 6.67
N ALA A 160 10.30 -5.69 5.95
CA ALA A 160 11.63 -5.31 5.46
C ALA A 160 12.63 -5.16 6.61
N ASN A 161 12.22 -4.46 7.67
CA ASN A 161 13.08 -4.20 8.82
C ASN A 161 13.35 -5.48 9.63
N LEU A 162 12.36 -6.35 9.78
CA LEU A 162 12.51 -7.65 10.44
C LEU A 162 13.50 -8.54 9.67
N LEU A 163 13.27 -8.72 8.36
CA LEU A 163 14.09 -9.59 7.51
C LEU A 163 15.52 -9.04 7.35
N ALA A 164 15.67 -7.71 7.23
CA ALA A 164 16.99 -7.09 7.16
C ALA A 164 17.82 -7.29 8.44
N LYS A 165 17.19 -7.30 9.62
CA LYS A 165 17.88 -7.57 10.90
C LYS A 165 18.27 -9.04 11.07
N ARG A 166 17.50 -9.95 10.49
CA ARG A 166 17.68 -11.41 10.60
C ARG A 166 18.27 -12.04 9.35
N ARG A 167 18.94 -11.26 8.49
CA ARG A 167 19.51 -11.73 7.22
C ARG A 167 20.44 -12.95 7.40
N HIS A 168 21.20 -13.00 8.49
CA HIS A 168 22.12 -14.10 8.79
C HIS A 168 21.42 -15.38 9.28
N GLU A 169 20.16 -15.29 9.70
CA GLU A 169 19.36 -16.39 10.26
C GLU A 169 18.33 -16.95 9.25
N MET A 170 18.45 -16.63 7.96
CA MET A 170 17.41 -16.96 6.96
C MET A 170 17.17 -18.47 6.77
N HIS A 171 18.16 -19.29 7.13
CA HIS A 171 18.06 -20.75 7.11
C HIS A 171 17.17 -21.29 8.25
N ASP A 172 16.93 -20.51 9.30
CA ASP A 172 16.06 -20.86 10.42
C ASP A 172 14.66 -20.28 10.20
N PRO A 173 13.67 -21.08 9.75
CA PRO A 173 12.32 -20.60 9.49
C PRO A 173 11.59 -20.16 10.78
N MET A 174 11.96 -20.69 11.94
CA MET A 174 11.36 -20.29 13.21
C MET A 174 11.75 -18.86 13.60
N ARG A 175 12.94 -18.42 13.19
CA ARG A 175 13.42 -17.05 13.49
C ARG A 175 13.03 -16.04 12.42
N THR A 176 12.74 -16.46 11.20
CA THR A 176 12.49 -15.57 10.06
C THR A 176 11.05 -15.63 9.55
N LEU A 177 10.62 -16.81 9.08
CA LEU A 177 9.29 -17.01 8.52
C LEU A 177 8.21 -16.82 9.59
N VAL A 178 8.35 -17.40 10.78
CA VAL A 178 7.31 -17.30 11.83
C VAL A 178 7.04 -15.87 12.27
N PRO A 179 8.04 -15.01 12.57
CA PRO A 179 7.76 -13.62 12.91
C PRO A 179 7.18 -12.80 11.74
N ALA A 180 7.59 -13.09 10.50
CA ALA A 180 7.02 -12.42 9.31
C ALA A 180 5.56 -12.84 9.09
N LEU A 181 5.25 -14.12 9.26
CA LEU A 181 3.88 -14.64 9.23
C LEU A 181 3.04 -14.09 10.37
N GLY A 182 3.61 -13.89 11.56
CA GLY A 182 2.91 -13.23 12.67
C GLY A 182 2.39 -11.84 12.29
N LEU A 183 3.23 -11.03 11.62
CA LEU A 183 2.82 -9.73 11.11
C LEU A 183 1.72 -9.86 10.03
N ALA A 184 1.87 -10.81 9.11
CA ALA A 184 0.88 -11.08 8.07
C ALA A 184 -0.46 -11.52 8.66
N VAL A 185 -0.46 -12.46 9.61
CA VAL A 185 -1.68 -12.97 10.25
C VAL A 185 -2.42 -11.86 10.96
N VAL A 186 -1.72 -10.99 11.71
CA VAL A 186 -2.34 -9.83 12.35
C VAL A 186 -2.99 -8.91 11.30
N ALA A 187 -2.27 -8.57 10.25
CA ALA A 187 -2.78 -7.68 9.21
C ALA A 187 -3.96 -8.29 8.43
N CYS A 188 -3.84 -9.54 8.01
CA CYS A 188 -4.89 -10.27 7.30
C CYS A 188 -6.13 -10.49 8.17
N ALA A 189 -5.97 -10.82 9.45
CA ALA A 189 -7.11 -11.00 10.36
C ALA A 189 -7.92 -9.71 10.50
N LEU A 190 -7.26 -8.54 10.56
CA LEU A 190 -7.94 -7.24 10.60
C LEU A 190 -8.72 -6.98 9.30
N CYS A 191 -8.15 -7.27 8.13
CA CYS A 191 -8.87 -7.13 6.86
C CYS A 191 -10.04 -8.10 6.72
N LEU A 192 -9.87 -9.37 7.13
CA LEU A 192 -10.95 -10.35 7.13
C LEU A 192 -12.08 -9.97 8.09
N ALA A 193 -11.76 -9.38 9.25
CA ALA A 193 -12.75 -8.84 10.18
C ALA A 193 -13.58 -7.70 9.56
N GLN A 194 -12.98 -6.89 8.68
CA GLN A 194 -13.67 -5.85 7.90
C GLN A 194 -14.52 -6.42 6.76
N GLY A 195 -14.37 -7.71 6.43
CA GLY A 195 -15.00 -8.32 5.27
C GLY A 195 -14.22 -8.15 3.96
N ASP A 196 -12.98 -7.64 4.01
CA ASP A 196 -12.16 -7.32 2.85
C ASP A 196 -11.12 -8.42 2.56
N LEU A 197 -11.57 -9.44 1.80
CA LEU A 197 -10.71 -10.54 1.36
C LEU A 197 -9.61 -10.08 0.38
N GLY A 198 -9.91 -9.09 -0.47
CA GLY A 198 -8.97 -8.60 -1.47
C GLY A 198 -7.72 -7.99 -0.83
N SER A 199 -7.93 -7.10 0.15
CA SER A 199 -6.82 -6.52 0.93
C SER A 199 -6.01 -7.59 1.68
N ALA A 200 -6.69 -8.59 2.26
CA ALA A 200 -6.01 -9.69 2.96
C ALA A 200 -5.10 -10.50 2.02
N ILE A 201 -5.57 -10.83 0.81
CA ILE A 201 -4.77 -11.56 -0.19
C ILE A 201 -3.55 -10.73 -0.61
N VAL A 202 -3.72 -9.43 -0.85
CA VAL A 202 -2.61 -8.54 -1.22
C VAL A 202 -1.57 -8.45 -0.10
N LEU A 203 -2.00 -8.29 1.16
CA LEU A 203 -1.10 -8.27 2.31
C LEU A 203 -0.31 -9.58 2.46
N ALA A 204 -0.99 -10.71 2.33
CA ALA A 204 -0.35 -12.02 2.35
C ALA A 204 0.68 -12.16 1.21
N ALA A 205 0.34 -11.75 0.00
CA ALA A 205 1.23 -11.77 -1.15
C ALA A 205 2.47 -10.88 -0.94
N ILE A 206 2.31 -9.67 -0.39
CA ILE A 206 3.43 -8.79 -0.05
C ILE A 206 4.42 -9.52 0.87
N VAL A 207 3.92 -10.08 1.98
CA VAL A 207 4.81 -10.77 2.93
C VAL A 207 5.45 -12.01 2.30
N PHE A 208 4.70 -12.78 1.52
CA PHE A 208 5.21 -13.98 0.87
C PHE A 208 6.34 -13.66 -0.12
N VAL A 209 6.14 -12.66 -0.98
CA VAL A 209 7.16 -12.19 -1.93
C VAL A 209 8.39 -11.66 -1.18
N MET A 210 8.20 -10.91 -0.09
CA MET A 210 9.31 -10.40 0.70
C MET A 210 10.14 -11.50 1.36
N VAL A 211 9.48 -12.50 1.93
CA VAL A 211 10.14 -13.63 2.58
C VAL A 211 10.84 -14.51 1.55
N PHE A 212 10.24 -14.70 0.38
CA PHE A 212 10.86 -15.39 -0.76
C PHE A 212 12.13 -14.67 -1.22
N LEU A 213 12.05 -13.35 -1.47
CA LEU A 213 13.19 -12.53 -1.87
C LEU A 213 14.30 -12.47 -0.80
N ALA A 214 13.93 -12.62 0.47
CA ALA A 214 14.90 -12.66 1.56
C ALA A 214 15.69 -13.98 1.60
N GLY A 215 15.22 -15.03 0.90
CA GLY A 215 15.90 -16.32 0.77
C GLY A 215 15.40 -17.38 1.75
N ALA A 216 14.15 -17.29 2.22
CA ALA A 216 13.57 -18.30 3.10
C ALA A 216 13.35 -19.65 2.37
N PRO A 217 13.38 -20.79 3.08
CA PRO A 217 13.21 -22.10 2.47
C PRO A 217 11.80 -22.28 1.87
N LEU A 218 11.75 -22.84 0.66
CA LEU A 218 10.51 -23.00 -0.11
C LEU A 218 9.48 -23.92 0.55
N VAL A 219 9.91 -24.98 1.24
CA VAL A 219 8.98 -25.98 1.80
C VAL A 219 8.11 -25.37 2.93
N PRO A 220 8.67 -24.72 3.97
CA PRO A 220 7.85 -24.00 4.96
C PRO A 220 6.97 -22.90 4.35
N MET A 221 7.45 -22.23 3.30
CA MET A 221 6.64 -21.26 2.56
C MET A 221 5.45 -21.91 1.86
N ALA A 222 5.65 -23.03 1.16
CA ALA A 222 4.58 -23.76 0.50
C ALA A 222 3.52 -24.26 1.50
N VAL A 223 3.95 -24.80 2.65
CA VAL A 223 3.04 -25.26 3.71
C VAL A 223 2.20 -24.10 4.26
N THR A 224 2.84 -22.97 4.55
CA THR A 224 2.14 -21.79 5.11
C THR A 224 1.25 -21.10 4.09
N GLY A 225 1.67 -21.08 2.81
CA GLY A 225 0.85 -20.62 1.68
C GLY A 225 -0.39 -21.49 1.48
N ALA A 226 -0.25 -22.82 1.54
CA ALA A 226 -1.38 -23.75 1.48
C ALA A 226 -2.35 -23.54 2.65
N GLY A 227 -1.83 -23.36 3.87
CA GLY A 227 -2.65 -23.02 5.04
C GLY A 227 -3.41 -21.70 4.86
N GLY A 228 -2.76 -20.67 4.33
CA GLY A 228 -3.40 -19.38 4.01
C GLY A 228 -4.50 -19.51 2.95
N ALA A 229 -4.27 -20.31 1.90
CA ALA A 229 -5.26 -20.59 0.87
C ALA A 229 -6.49 -21.33 1.44
N MET A 230 -6.28 -22.28 2.37
CA MET A 230 -7.37 -22.96 3.07
C MET A 230 -8.21 -22.00 3.92
N VAL A 231 -7.58 -21.05 4.62
CA VAL A 231 -8.30 -20.01 5.38
C VAL A 231 -9.10 -19.10 4.45
N ALA A 232 -8.51 -18.69 3.33
CA ALA A 232 -9.21 -17.89 2.32
C ALA A 232 -10.42 -18.63 1.74
N LEU A 233 -10.27 -19.91 1.41
CA LEU A 233 -11.36 -20.76 0.92
C LEU A 233 -12.48 -20.89 1.98
N ALA A 234 -12.13 -21.17 3.23
CA ALA A 234 -13.10 -21.25 4.32
C ALA A 234 -13.88 -19.92 4.50
N PHE A 235 -13.21 -18.78 4.33
CA PHE A 235 -13.85 -17.46 4.39
C PHE A 235 -14.79 -17.19 3.21
N VAL A 236 -14.47 -17.70 2.02
CA VAL A 236 -15.36 -17.63 0.84
C VAL A 236 -16.60 -18.48 1.06
N MET A 237 -16.42 -19.72 1.55
CA MET A 237 -17.52 -20.65 1.82
C MET A 237 -18.39 -20.26 3.02
N SER A 238 -17.94 -19.32 3.85
CA SER A 238 -18.69 -18.89 5.04
C SER A 238 -19.95 -18.07 4.71
N SER A 239 -20.15 -17.66 3.45
CA SER A 239 -21.31 -16.89 3.01
C SER A 239 -21.71 -17.30 1.59
N PRO A 240 -22.97 -17.71 1.36
CA PRO A 240 -23.45 -18.07 0.02
C PRO A 240 -23.24 -16.95 -1.02
N ARG A 241 -23.31 -15.68 -0.58
CA ARG A 241 -23.07 -14.52 -1.46
C ARG A 241 -21.59 -14.40 -1.86
N ARG A 242 -20.65 -14.69 -0.96
CA ARG A 242 -19.21 -14.67 -1.26
C ARG A 242 -18.83 -15.81 -2.18
N GLU A 243 -19.36 -16.99 -1.91
CA GLU A 243 -19.20 -18.16 -2.78
C GLU A 243 -19.73 -17.87 -4.19
N ALA A 244 -20.97 -17.39 -4.32
CA ALA A 244 -21.55 -17.06 -5.62
C ALA A 244 -20.73 -16.01 -6.38
N ARG A 245 -20.22 -14.96 -5.71
CA ARG A 245 -19.31 -13.98 -6.34
C ARG A 245 -17.99 -14.60 -6.76
N PHE A 246 -17.47 -15.54 -6.00
CA PHE A 246 -16.21 -16.22 -6.29
C PHE A 246 -16.37 -17.23 -7.43
N THR A 247 -17.49 -17.93 -7.58
CA THR A 247 -17.69 -18.91 -8.65
C THR A 247 -18.23 -18.29 -9.94
N ALA A 248 -18.78 -17.08 -9.88
CA ALA A 248 -19.37 -16.39 -11.04
C ALA A 248 -18.40 -16.19 -12.24
N PHE A 249 -17.08 -16.21 -12.02
CA PHE A 249 -16.11 -16.14 -13.13
C PHE A 249 -16.04 -17.44 -13.95
N MET A 250 -16.46 -18.58 -13.40
CA MET A 250 -16.41 -19.87 -14.09
C MET A 250 -17.44 -19.95 -15.23
N ASP A 251 -18.56 -19.24 -15.09
CA ASP A 251 -19.58 -19.10 -16.14
C ASP A 251 -20.08 -17.65 -16.22
N ILE A 252 -19.28 -16.81 -16.89
CA ILE A 252 -19.58 -15.38 -17.07
C ILE A 252 -20.87 -15.20 -17.89
N VAL A 253 -21.14 -16.07 -18.86
CA VAL A 253 -22.27 -15.94 -19.79
C VAL A 253 -23.59 -16.24 -19.09
N ALA A 254 -23.66 -17.29 -18.27
CA ALA A 254 -24.84 -17.57 -17.47
C ALA A 254 -25.13 -16.47 -16.44
N HIS A 255 -24.07 -15.83 -15.93
CA HIS A 255 -24.17 -14.77 -14.91
C HIS A 255 -24.17 -13.34 -15.45
N LYS A 256 -24.33 -13.16 -16.77
CA LYS A 256 -24.19 -11.87 -17.46
C LYS A 256 -25.17 -10.79 -16.98
N ASP A 257 -26.34 -11.16 -16.45
CA ASP A 257 -27.38 -10.19 -16.06
C ASP A 257 -27.33 -9.82 -14.56
N HIS A 258 -26.37 -10.38 -13.82
CA HIS A 258 -26.29 -10.25 -12.37
C HIS A 258 -24.84 -10.16 -11.88
N LEU A 259 -24.26 -11.24 -11.35
CA LEU A 259 -22.96 -11.21 -10.66
C LEU A 259 -21.80 -10.88 -11.61
N SER A 260 -21.90 -11.30 -12.86
CA SER A 260 -20.86 -11.11 -13.88
C SER A 260 -21.18 -9.98 -14.86
N TYR A 261 -22.21 -9.17 -14.60
CA TYR A 261 -22.62 -8.09 -15.50
C TYR A 261 -21.49 -7.13 -15.83
N GLN A 262 -20.78 -6.63 -14.80
CA GLN A 262 -19.66 -5.71 -15.04
C GLN A 262 -18.53 -6.35 -15.84
N THR A 263 -18.16 -7.58 -15.51
CA THR A 263 -17.11 -8.31 -16.23
C THR A 263 -17.51 -8.56 -17.69
N TRP A 264 -18.75 -8.94 -17.93
CA TRP A 264 -19.28 -9.15 -19.28
C TRP A 264 -19.27 -7.87 -20.11
N GLN A 265 -19.74 -6.75 -19.54
CA GLN A 265 -19.73 -5.46 -20.22
C GLN A 265 -18.31 -4.96 -20.48
N ALA A 266 -17.38 -5.20 -19.56
CA ALA A 266 -15.97 -4.89 -19.77
C ALA A 266 -15.37 -5.69 -20.93
N MET A 267 -15.73 -6.97 -21.08
CA MET A 267 -15.31 -7.78 -22.23
C MET A 267 -15.86 -7.24 -23.56
N ILE A 268 -17.12 -6.80 -23.58
CA ILE A 268 -17.72 -6.16 -24.76
C ILE A 268 -16.97 -4.86 -25.11
N ALA A 269 -16.68 -4.02 -24.12
CA ALA A 269 -15.94 -2.78 -24.33
C ALA A 269 -14.55 -3.01 -24.93
N MET A 270 -13.81 -3.97 -24.38
CA MET A 270 -12.51 -4.36 -24.94
C MET A 270 -12.63 -4.91 -26.37
N ALA A 271 -13.68 -5.69 -26.66
CA ALA A 271 -13.90 -6.24 -27.99
C ALA A 271 -14.21 -5.15 -29.04
N GLN A 272 -14.93 -4.09 -28.64
CA GLN A 272 -15.30 -2.98 -29.54
C GLN A 272 -14.12 -2.06 -29.87
N GLY A 273 -13.16 -1.87 -28.96
CA GLY A 273 -11.95 -1.09 -29.23
C GLY A 273 -11.05 -1.71 -30.31
N GLY A 274 -11.14 -3.02 -30.54
CA GLY A 274 -10.27 -3.73 -31.48
C GLY A 274 -8.80 -3.64 -31.10
N VAL A 275 -7.89 -3.73 -32.07
CA VAL A 275 -6.43 -3.74 -31.82
C VAL A 275 -5.85 -2.33 -31.60
N THR A 276 -6.53 -1.31 -32.13
CA THR A 276 -6.03 0.07 -32.23
C THR A 276 -6.77 1.06 -31.35
N GLY A 277 -7.85 0.63 -30.68
CA GLY A 277 -8.74 1.52 -29.94
C GLY A 277 -9.70 2.29 -30.86
N SER A 278 -10.81 2.76 -30.28
CA SER A 278 -11.79 3.64 -30.94
C SER A 278 -11.38 5.12 -30.92
N GLY A 279 -10.37 5.47 -30.13
CA GLY A 279 -9.86 6.82 -29.88
C GLY A 279 -10.30 7.37 -28.53
N VAL A 280 -9.43 8.16 -27.89
CA VAL A 280 -9.69 8.78 -26.58
C VAL A 280 -10.97 9.62 -26.59
N GLY A 281 -11.88 9.31 -25.66
CA GLY A 281 -13.18 9.98 -25.52
C GLY A 281 -14.26 9.49 -26.49
N ARG A 282 -14.00 8.45 -27.30
CA ARG A 282 -14.95 7.92 -28.30
C ARG A 282 -15.56 6.57 -27.91
N GLY A 283 -15.25 6.03 -26.74
CA GLY A 283 -15.81 4.75 -26.27
C GLY A 283 -17.34 4.80 -26.14
N GLU A 284 -18.04 3.90 -26.84
CA GLU A 284 -19.50 3.85 -26.92
C GLU A 284 -20.14 3.31 -25.64
N ASN A 285 -19.47 2.41 -24.90
CA ASN A 285 -20.02 1.83 -23.68
C ASN A 285 -20.16 2.85 -22.53
N LYS A 286 -19.43 3.96 -22.61
CA LYS A 286 -19.58 5.11 -21.70
C LYS A 286 -20.83 5.93 -21.99
N LEU A 287 -21.23 6.03 -23.26
CA LEU A 287 -22.38 6.84 -23.69
C LEU A 287 -23.70 6.28 -23.17
N GLY A 288 -23.79 4.95 -23.03
CA GLY A 288 -24.99 4.28 -22.53
C GLY A 288 -24.98 3.89 -21.05
N GLU A 289 -23.94 4.27 -20.28
CA GLU A 289 -23.73 3.83 -18.88
C GLU A 289 -23.76 2.30 -18.67
N PHE A 290 -23.51 1.51 -19.73
CA PHE A 290 -23.62 0.05 -19.70
C PHE A 290 -22.53 -0.61 -18.85
N LEU A 291 -21.43 0.11 -18.57
CA LEU A 291 -20.37 -0.34 -17.67
C LEU A 291 -20.44 0.40 -16.32
N PRO A 292 -21.18 -0.14 -15.33
CA PRO A 292 -21.17 0.44 -13.99
C PRO A 292 -19.76 0.37 -13.41
N LEU A 293 -19.37 1.36 -12.60
CA LEU A 293 -18.03 1.49 -12.01
C LEU A 293 -16.86 1.57 -13.02
N ALA A 294 -17.09 2.02 -14.26
CA ALA A 294 -16.04 2.20 -15.28
C ALA A 294 -14.83 3.06 -14.85
N HIS A 295 -15.01 3.92 -13.84
CA HIS A 295 -13.96 4.82 -13.34
C HIS A 295 -13.17 4.26 -12.14
N SER A 296 -13.59 3.13 -11.56
CA SER A 296 -12.85 2.46 -10.50
C SER A 296 -12.33 1.11 -10.97
N ASP A 297 -13.18 0.09 -11.01
CA ASP A 297 -12.77 -1.31 -11.07
C ASP A 297 -12.52 -1.77 -12.51
N PHE A 298 -13.05 -1.03 -13.49
CA PHE A 298 -12.96 -1.34 -14.92
C PHE A 298 -12.40 -0.21 -15.79
N ILE A 299 -11.59 0.68 -15.21
CA ILE A 299 -10.89 1.73 -15.97
C ILE A 299 -10.01 1.15 -17.09
N PHE A 300 -9.50 -0.07 -16.89
CA PHE A 300 -8.72 -0.78 -17.91
C PHE A 300 -9.55 -1.14 -19.15
N ALA A 301 -10.80 -1.56 -18.98
CA ALA A 301 -11.69 -1.86 -20.11
C ALA A 301 -11.94 -0.61 -20.96
N VAL A 302 -12.09 0.54 -20.29
CA VAL A 302 -12.15 1.84 -20.93
C VAL A 302 -10.87 2.20 -21.69
N VAL A 303 -9.70 1.93 -21.11
CA VAL A 303 -8.40 2.15 -21.79
C VAL A 303 -8.24 1.26 -23.01
N ALA A 304 -8.77 0.04 -22.98
CA ALA A 304 -8.69 -0.90 -24.08
C ALA A 304 -9.73 -0.64 -25.18
N GLU A 305 -10.87 -0.07 -24.82
CA GLU A 305 -11.89 0.39 -25.78
C GLU A 305 -11.41 1.61 -26.59
N GLU A 306 -10.66 2.51 -25.95
CA GLU A 306 -10.20 3.79 -26.52
C GLU A 306 -8.82 3.73 -27.16
#